data_AF-A0A947RJE2-F1
#
_entry.id   AF-A0A947RJE2-F1
#
_cell.length_a   1.000
_cell.length_b   1.000
_cell.length_c   1.000
_cell.angle_alpha   90.00
_cell.angle_beta   90.00
_cell.angle_gamma   90.00
#
_symmetry.space_group_name_H-M   'P 1'
#
loop_
_entity.id
_entity.type
_entity.pdbx_description
1 polymer ?
#
loop_
_entity_poly.entity_id
_entity_poly.type
_entity_poly.pdbx_seq_one_letter_code
_entity_poly.pdbx_strand_id
1 'polypeptide(L)'
;MKKILGLSLAMVPAVSFAAIDGLEGVAELVSDLFGLIMPLILSLAVIYFVWSLVKYMTKAGEAKDDARDQMIWGVVILFVMVSVWGLVNILGDTVDLDTSVPTVDWEVTN
;
A
#
# COMPACT_ATOMS: atom_id res chain seq x y z
N MET A 1 -35.81 17.65 8.84
CA MET A 1 -34.48 17.09 9.17
C MET A 1 -33.84 16.27 8.04
N LYS A 2 -34.58 15.64 7.10
CA LYS A 2 -33.99 14.91 5.95
C LYS A 2 -33.23 15.77 4.92
N LYS A 3 -33.46 17.09 4.90
CA LYS A 3 -32.89 18.03 3.90
C LYS A 3 -31.44 18.45 4.21
N ILE A 4 -31.02 18.29 5.45
CA ILE A 4 -29.67 18.65 5.93
C ILE A 4 -28.67 17.54 5.58
N LEU A 5 -29.15 16.28 5.60
CA LEU A 5 -28.37 15.10 5.25
C LEU A 5 -28.00 15.05 3.74
N GLY A 6 -28.89 15.56 2.87
CA GLY A 6 -28.62 15.64 1.44
C GLY A 6 -27.60 16.72 1.07
N LEU A 7 -27.55 17.82 1.84
CA LEU A 7 -26.61 18.91 1.61
C LEU A 7 -25.19 18.55 2.08
N SER A 8 -25.06 17.84 3.20
CA SER A 8 -23.76 17.37 3.69
C SER A 8 -23.14 16.34 2.74
N LEU A 9 -23.95 15.41 2.19
CA LEU A 9 -23.47 14.39 1.24
C LEU A 9 -23.02 14.99 -0.10
N ALA A 10 -23.64 16.09 -0.53
CA ALA A 10 -23.25 16.82 -1.73
C ALA A 10 -21.99 17.69 -1.54
N MET A 11 -21.62 18.01 -0.29
CA MET A 11 -20.37 18.73 0.01
C MET A 11 -19.16 17.79 0.16
N VAL A 12 -19.36 16.48 0.35
CA VAL A 12 -18.25 15.49 0.44
C VAL A 12 -17.36 15.48 -0.82
N PRO A 13 -17.91 15.49 -2.05
CA PRO A 13 -17.06 15.56 -3.24
C PRO A 13 -16.44 16.95 -3.41
N ALA A 14 -17.17 18.01 -3.07
CA ALA A 14 -16.70 19.39 -3.26
C ALA A 14 -15.46 19.72 -2.41
N VAL A 15 -15.34 19.16 -1.20
CA VAL A 15 -14.13 19.31 -0.37
C VAL A 15 -12.95 18.46 -0.87
N SER A 16 -13.21 17.32 -1.52
CA SER A 16 -12.17 16.49 -2.11
C SER A 16 -11.55 17.12 -3.36
N PHE A 17 -12.34 17.86 -4.16
CA PHE A 17 -11.82 18.55 -5.36
C PHE A 17 -11.15 19.90 -5.05
N ALA A 18 -11.41 20.52 -3.89
CA ALA A 18 -10.78 21.78 -3.48
C ALA A 18 -9.47 21.59 -2.68
N ALA A 19 -9.19 20.38 -2.21
CA ALA A 19 -8.03 20.08 -1.36
C ALA A 19 -6.71 19.95 -2.12
N ILE A 20 -6.71 19.92 -3.46
CA ILE A 20 -5.49 19.78 -4.25
C ILE A 20 -4.94 21.17 -4.55
N ASP A 21 -4.22 21.75 -3.59
CA ASP A 21 -3.54 23.04 -3.75
C ASP A 21 -2.11 22.81 -4.29
N GLY A 22 -1.94 22.98 -5.60
CA GLY A 22 -0.64 22.93 -6.26
C GLY A 22 0.04 21.55 -6.31
N LEU A 23 1.38 21.57 -6.43
CA LEU A 23 2.23 20.37 -6.54
C LEU A 23 2.23 19.51 -5.26
N GLU A 24 1.99 20.14 -4.11
CA GLU A 24 1.97 19.48 -2.80
C GLU A 24 0.75 18.58 -2.66
N GLY A 25 -0.44 19.06 -3.05
CA GLY A 25 -1.65 18.23 -3.09
C GLY A 25 -1.56 17.04 -4.07
N VAL A 26 -0.78 17.16 -5.16
CA VAL A 26 -0.52 16.03 -6.07
C VAL A 26 0.40 15.00 -5.40
N ALA A 27 1.43 15.44 -4.69
CA ALA A 27 2.35 14.55 -3.96
C ALA A 27 1.63 13.81 -2.82
N GLU A 28 0.74 14.49 -2.10
CA GLU A 28 -0.10 13.88 -1.06
C GLU A 28 -1.07 12.87 -1.65
N LEU A 29 -1.78 13.20 -2.74
CA LEU A 29 -2.68 12.27 -3.41
C LEU A 29 -1.96 11.00 -3.88
N VAL A 30 -0.76 11.15 -4.42
CA VAL A 30 0.08 10.02 -4.82
C VAL A 30 0.48 9.19 -3.59
N SER A 31 0.93 9.84 -2.52
CA SER A 31 1.33 9.17 -1.27
C SER A 31 0.19 8.40 -0.63
N ASP A 32 -1.02 8.98 -0.59
CA ASP A 32 -2.23 8.33 -0.10
C ASP A 32 -2.64 7.14 -0.98
N LEU A 33 -2.51 7.27 -2.31
CA LEU A 33 -2.78 6.18 -3.23
C LEU A 33 -1.82 5.00 -2.97
N PHE A 34 -0.52 5.28 -2.78
CA PHE A 34 0.46 4.27 -2.41
C PHE A 34 0.16 3.66 -1.03
N GLY A 35 -0.25 4.46 -0.06
CA GLY A 35 -0.67 4.03 1.28
C GLY A 35 -1.89 3.09 1.25
N LEU A 36 -2.80 3.27 0.29
CA LEU A 36 -3.96 2.39 0.09
C LEU A 36 -3.62 1.14 -0.73
N ILE A 37 -2.80 1.27 -1.79
CA ILE A 37 -2.55 0.19 -2.74
C ILE A 37 -1.56 -0.85 -2.21
N MET A 38 -0.59 -0.44 -1.40
CA MET A 38 0.40 -1.33 -0.79
C MET A 38 -0.23 -2.42 0.07
N PRO A 39 -1.06 -2.11 1.10
CA PRO A 39 -1.71 -3.14 1.90
C PRO A 39 -2.70 -3.98 1.07
N LEU A 40 -3.32 -3.40 0.05
CA LEU A 40 -4.19 -4.12 -0.87
C LEU A 40 -3.43 -5.20 -1.67
N ILE A 41 -2.29 -4.85 -2.27
CA ILE A 41 -1.44 -5.81 -3.00
C ILE A 41 -0.93 -6.89 -2.06
N LEU A 42 -0.50 -6.52 -0.84
CA LEU A 42 -0.03 -7.48 0.16
C LEU A 42 -1.14 -8.47 0.54
N SER A 43 -2.37 -7.99 0.72
CA SER A 43 -3.52 -8.85 1.01
C SER A 43 -3.80 -9.85 -0.13
N LEU A 44 -3.73 -9.40 -1.39
CA LEU A 44 -3.90 -10.25 -2.56
C LEU A 44 -2.74 -11.26 -2.70
N ALA A 45 -1.51 -10.84 -2.38
CA ALA A 45 -0.33 -11.70 -2.41
C ALA A 45 -0.45 -12.86 -1.41
N VAL A 46 -0.96 -12.60 -0.20
CA VAL A 46 -1.21 -13.64 0.81
C VAL A 46 -2.24 -14.66 0.29
N ILE A 47 -3.32 -14.20 -0.34
CA ILE A 47 -4.34 -15.09 -0.92
C ILE A 47 -3.73 -15.96 -2.03
N TYR A 48 -2.96 -15.35 -2.94
CA TYR A 48 -2.26 -16.07 -4.01
C TYR A 48 -1.25 -17.08 -3.48
N PHE A 49 -0.53 -16.75 -2.41
CA PHE A 49 0.41 -17.65 -1.77
C PHE A 49 -0.29 -18.90 -1.24
N VAL A 50 -1.39 -18.73 -0.49
CA VAL A 50 -2.18 -19.86 0.03
C VAL A 50 -2.70 -20.73 -1.12
N TRP A 51 -3.21 -20.12 -2.19
CA TRP A 51 -3.68 -20.86 -3.37
C TRP A 51 -2.57 -21.64 -4.09
N SER A 52 -1.38 -21.04 -4.22
CA SER A 52 -0.20 -21.70 -4.78
C SER A 52 0.23 -22.92 -3.95
N LEU A 53 0.12 -22.82 -2.63
CA LEU A 53 0.46 -23.91 -1.70
C LEU A 53 -0.49 -25.10 -1.83
N VAL A 54 -1.80 -24.83 -1.95
CA VAL A 54 -2.83 -25.87 -2.18
C VAL A 54 -2.65 -26.54 -3.56
N LYS A 55 -2.33 -25.76 -4.59
CA LYS A 55 -2.07 -26.27 -5.94
C LYS A 55 -0.84 -27.19 -5.97
N TYR A 56 0.17 -26.90 -5.16
CA TYR A 56 1.32 -27.78 -4.99
C TYR A 56 0.95 -29.10 -4.30
N MET A 57 0.20 -29.04 -3.19
CA MET A 57 -0.21 -30.23 -2.44
C MET A 57 -1.01 -31.22 -3.29
N THR A 58 -1.82 -30.72 -4.22
CA THR A 58 -2.63 -31.56 -5.12
C THR A 58 -1.82 -32.19 -6.27
N LYS A 59 -0.66 -31.63 -6.63
CA LYS A 59 0.21 -32.12 -7.72
C LYS A 59 1.41 -32.96 -7.29
N ALA A 60 1.66 -33.05 -5.98
CA ALA A 60 2.81 -33.76 -5.41
C ALA A 60 2.88 -35.28 -5.71
N GLY A 61 1.83 -35.88 -6.31
CA GLY A 61 1.74 -37.30 -6.61
C GLY A 61 2.34 -37.76 -7.95
N GLU A 62 2.34 -36.92 -9.00
CA GLU A 62 2.61 -37.38 -10.38
C GLU A 62 3.80 -36.68 -11.07
N ALA A 63 4.20 -35.50 -10.59
CA ALA A 63 5.32 -34.71 -11.15
C ALA A 63 6.09 -34.01 -10.02
N LYS A 64 6.91 -34.78 -9.28
CA LYS A 64 7.60 -34.31 -8.07
C LYS A 64 8.61 -33.19 -8.32
N ASP A 65 9.33 -33.22 -9.43
CA ASP A 65 10.36 -32.22 -9.74
C ASP A 65 9.71 -30.88 -10.17
N ASP A 66 8.76 -30.92 -11.10
CA ASP A 66 8.04 -29.72 -11.54
C ASP A 66 7.22 -29.08 -10.40
N ALA A 67 6.58 -29.89 -9.56
CA ALA A 67 5.84 -29.39 -8.42
C ALA A 67 6.78 -28.69 -7.42
N ARG A 68 7.98 -29.25 -7.18
CA ARG A 68 8.96 -28.70 -6.23
C ARG A 68 9.49 -27.35 -6.70
N ASP A 69 9.79 -27.20 -7.98
CA ASP A 69 10.25 -25.93 -8.55
C ASP A 69 9.16 -24.85 -8.46
N GLN A 70 7.90 -25.24 -8.64
CA GLN A 70 6.76 -24.32 -8.48
C GLN A 70 6.57 -23.86 -7.03
N MET A 71 6.90 -24.70 -6.04
CA MET A 71 6.91 -24.33 -4.62
C MET A 71 8.00 -23.29 -4.32
N ILE A 72 9.21 -23.51 -4.84
CA ILE A 72 10.34 -22.58 -4.64
C ILE A 72 10.00 -21.22 -5.22
N TRP A 73 9.42 -21.17 -6.43
CA TRP A 73 8.97 -19.91 -7.04
C TRP A 73 7.91 -19.18 -6.21
N GLY A 74 6.95 -19.90 -5.62
CA GLY A 74 5.94 -19.31 -4.74
C GLY A 74 6.54 -18.69 -3.47
N VAL A 75 7.50 -19.37 -2.85
CA VAL A 75 8.21 -18.87 -1.65
C VAL A 75 9.12 -17.70 -1.99
N VAL A 76 9.84 -17.75 -3.11
CA VAL A 76 10.75 -16.69 -3.56
C VAL A 76 10.01 -15.38 -3.79
N ILE A 77 8.84 -15.41 -4.43
CA ILE A 77 8.03 -14.20 -4.67
C ILE A 77 7.58 -13.57 -3.34
N LEU A 78 7.11 -14.38 -2.38
CA LEU A 78 6.74 -13.87 -1.06
C LEU A 78 7.94 -13.29 -0.32
N PHE A 79 9.07 -14.01 -0.34
CA PHE A 79 10.29 -13.59 0.31
C PHE A 79 10.77 -12.23 -0.21
N VAL A 80 10.78 -12.03 -1.53
CA VAL A 80 11.17 -10.75 -2.14
C VAL A 80 10.21 -9.63 -1.73
N MET A 81 8.89 -9.83 -1.78
CA MET A 81 7.94 -8.79 -1.40
C MET A 81 8.10 -8.35 0.07
N VAL A 82 8.23 -9.31 0.98
CA VAL A 82 8.40 -9.01 2.42
C VAL A 82 9.79 -8.43 2.70
N SER A 83 10.84 -8.94 2.05
CA SER A 83 12.21 -8.48 2.24
C SER A 83 12.41 -7.04 1.81
N VAL A 84 11.77 -6.59 0.72
CA VAL A 84 11.86 -5.19 0.29
C VAL A 84 11.19 -4.28 1.31
N TRP A 85 10.00 -4.63 1.81
CA TRP A 85 9.29 -3.80 2.80
C TRP A 85 10.02 -3.76 4.15
N GLY A 86 10.52 -4.91 4.63
CA GLY A 86 11.33 -4.99 5.84
C GLY A 86 12.63 -4.19 5.73
N LEU A 87 13.30 -4.23 4.57
CA LEU A 87 14.50 -3.44 4.33
C LEU A 87 14.22 -1.94 4.27
N VAL A 88 13.12 -1.52 3.62
CA VAL A 88 12.71 -0.12 3.56
C VAL A 88 12.44 0.44 4.95
N ASN A 89 11.74 -0.30 5.82
CA ASN A 89 11.50 0.13 7.21
C ASN A 89 12.80 0.27 7.99
N ILE A 90 13.70 -0.73 7.90
CA ILE A 90 14.99 -0.67 8.59
C ILE A 90 15.83 0.52 8.11
N LEU A 91 15.85 0.78 6.80
CA LEU A 91 16.58 1.91 6.24
C LEU A 91 15.93 3.24 6.61
N GLY A 92 14.60 3.33 6.63
CA GLY A 92 13.89 4.53 7.11
C GLY A 92 14.23 4.86 8.56
N ASP A 93 14.19 3.85 9.43
CA ASP A 93 14.46 4.00 10.86
C ASP A 93 15.95 4.27 11.14
N THR A 94 16.86 3.67 10.37
CA THR A 94 18.32 3.79 10.60
C THR A 94 18.89 5.08 10.02
N VAL A 95 18.29 5.61 8.95
CA VAL A 95 18.80 6.80 8.26
C VAL A 95 18.21 8.11 8.85
N ASP A 96 17.40 8.04 9.90
CA ASP A 96 16.74 9.20 10.55
C ASP A 96 16.18 10.17 9.50
N LEU A 97 15.48 9.60 8.52
CA LEU A 97 14.84 10.38 7.48
C LEU A 97 13.68 11.11 8.13
N ASP A 98 13.88 12.39 8.43
CA ASP A 98 12.79 13.28 8.82
C ASP A 98 11.83 13.40 7.63
N THR A 99 10.80 12.56 7.63
CA THR A 99 9.71 12.60 6.65
C THR A 99 8.68 13.67 7.01
N SER A 100 8.92 14.48 8.05
CA SER A 100 8.08 15.64 8.30
C SER A 100 8.38 16.69 7.23
N VAL A 101 7.35 17.03 6.46
CA VAL A 101 7.42 18.21 5.60
C VAL A 101 7.56 19.41 6.54
N PRO A 102 8.59 20.26 6.39
CA PRO A 102 8.71 21.45 7.23
C PRO A 102 7.45 22.29 7.04
N THR A 103 6.54 22.26 8.02
CA THR A 103 5.42 23.19 8.08
C THR A 103 6.03 24.50 8.52
N VAL A 104 6.47 25.28 7.55
CA VAL A 104 7.01 26.59 7.84
C VAL A 104 5.79 27.46 8.18
N ASP A 105 5.65 27.77 9.46
CA ASP A 105 4.55 28.55 10.00
C ASP A 105 4.86 30.02 9.71
N TRP A 106 4.23 30.60 8.69
CA TRP A 106 4.26 32.05 8.46
C TRP A 106 3.32 32.70 9.47
N GLU A 107 3.73 32.65 10.74
CA GLU A 107 3.17 33.52 11.76
C GLU A 107 3.45 34.96 11.32
N VAL A 108 2.40 35.62 10.82
CA VAL A 108 2.41 37.01 10.41
C VAL A 108 2.72 37.85 11.64
N THR A 109 4.00 38.02 11.94
CA THR A 109 4.45 38.97 12.96
C THR A 109 4.31 40.38 12.39
N ASN A 110 3.17 40.99 12.73
CA ASN A 110 2.77 42.40 12.64
C ASN A 110 2.49 43.00 11.25
#